data_AF-A0A9E4BG50-F1
#
_entry.id   AF-A0A9E4BG50-F1
#
_cell.length_a   1.000
_cell.length_b   1.000
_cell.length_c   1.000
_cell.angle_alpha   90.00
_cell.angle_beta   90.00
_cell.angle_gamma   90.00
#
_symmetry.space_group_name_H-M   'P 1'
#
loop_
_entity.id
_entity.type
_entity.pdbx_description
1 polymer ?
#
loop_
_entity_poly.entity_id
_entity_poly.type
_entity_poly.pdbx_seq_one_letter_code
_entity_poly.pdbx_strand_id
1 'polypeptide(L)'
;MDQSRNEAFAESLQNYSLSEIEDVYAHLDRDLFPERFDQVRTEIESRLKDFDSNATGISTRMASPGFLRRIAASAIDFSMQVLVPFLIFFLLKSVLFPTAQTAGAGGGRGGGGRGGRGGRGGGGGNQSDDLWSDITGFVGSAKDIAIGLIEGDPAAQSRAMLIWNDFGIILVILLIFRVFMTLSGWARSGFTPGMRELGIRVERVRGGIPTWPQAVGRFVLQPLLFIATLGLSGLWILWDRDSRALHDKILGTRLVRVVRTWEKTGTERRFE
;
A
#
# COMPACT_ATOMS: atom_id res chain seq x y z
N MET A 1 25.07 -43.80 -26.37
CA MET A 1 24.15 -43.54 -25.25
C MET A 1 24.70 -42.47 -24.31
N ASP A 2 25.98 -42.48 -23.96
CA ASP A 2 26.52 -41.54 -22.98
C ASP A 2 26.55 -40.08 -23.45
N GLN A 3 26.97 -39.86 -24.69
CA GLN A 3 27.02 -38.53 -25.31
C GLN A 3 25.65 -37.85 -25.37
N SER A 4 24.60 -38.57 -25.78
CA SER A 4 23.21 -38.07 -25.77
C SER A 4 22.71 -37.72 -24.37
N ARG A 5 23.16 -38.41 -23.32
CA ARG A 5 22.82 -38.07 -21.93
C ARG A 5 23.56 -36.82 -21.44
N ASN A 6 24.80 -36.60 -21.89
CA ASN A 6 25.57 -35.41 -21.55
C ASN A 6 25.06 -34.16 -22.30
N GLU A 7 24.58 -34.32 -23.54
CA GLU A 7 23.87 -33.26 -24.27
C GLU A 7 22.54 -32.88 -23.60
N ALA A 8 21.73 -33.88 -23.23
CA ALA A 8 20.48 -33.64 -22.51
C ALA A 8 20.71 -32.98 -21.13
N PHE A 9 21.80 -33.33 -20.44
CA PHE A 9 22.21 -32.68 -19.20
C PHE A 9 22.57 -31.21 -19.43
N ALA A 10 23.40 -30.91 -20.44
CA ALA A 10 23.75 -29.53 -20.81
C ALA A 10 22.51 -28.68 -21.15
N GLU A 11 21.53 -29.26 -21.85
CA GLU A 11 20.26 -28.59 -22.14
C GLU A 11 19.44 -28.34 -20.86
N SER A 12 19.43 -29.29 -19.92
CA SER A 12 18.72 -29.14 -18.64
C SER A 12 19.31 -28.03 -17.76
N LEU A 13 20.64 -27.83 -17.78
CA LEU A 13 21.33 -26.78 -17.02
C LEU A 13 20.84 -25.39 -17.42
N GLN A 14 20.49 -25.17 -18.69
CA GLN A 14 19.97 -23.88 -19.14
C GLN A 14 18.64 -23.52 -18.46
N ASN A 15 17.88 -24.50 -17.99
CA ASN A 15 16.59 -24.27 -17.34
C ASN A 15 16.68 -24.14 -15.81
N TYR A 16 17.82 -24.51 -15.22
CA TYR A 16 18.04 -24.42 -13.77
C TYR A 16 18.32 -22.98 -13.31
N SER A 17 17.88 -22.66 -12.10
CA SER A 17 18.26 -21.43 -11.36
C SER A 17 19.73 -21.48 -10.93
N LEU A 18 20.28 -20.36 -10.46
CA LEU A 18 21.68 -20.33 -10.01
C LEU A 18 21.85 -21.18 -8.75
N SER A 19 20.88 -21.12 -7.85
CA SER A 19 20.78 -21.96 -6.66
C SER A 19 20.72 -23.45 -6.98
N GLU A 20 19.95 -23.86 -8.00
CA GLU A 20 19.89 -25.25 -8.45
C GLU A 20 21.22 -25.71 -9.06
N ILE A 21 21.89 -24.86 -9.83
CA ILE A 21 23.21 -25.17 -10.39
C ILE A 21 24.28 -25.25 -9.29
N GLU A 22 24.23 -24.39 -8.27
CA GLU A 22 25.11 -24.46 -7.10
C GLU A 22 24.94 -25.78 -6.34
N ASP A 23 23.70 -26.23 -6.15
CA ASP A 23 23.39 -27.52 -5.53
C ASP A 23 23.91 -28.70 -6.36
N VAL A 24 23.71 -28.66 -7.68
CA VAL A 24 24.27 -29.65 -8.61
C VAL A 24 25.80 -29.65 -8.54
N TYR A 25 26.44 -28.49 -8.55
CA TYR A 25 27.90 -28.37 -8.46
C TYR A 25 28.44 -28.93 -7.14
N ALA A 26 27.73 -28.71 -6.02
CA ALA A 26 28.14 -29.19 -4.71
C ALA A 26 28.07 -30.72 -4.57
N HIS A 27 27.14 -31.37 -5.27
CA HIS A 27 26.88 -32.81 -5.16
C HIS A 27 27.38 -33.64 -6.34
N LEU A 28 27.86 -33.00 -7.41
CA LEU A 28 28.38 -33.70 -8.58
C LEU A 28 29.77 -34.28 -8.31
N ASP A 29 29.88 -35.60 -8.42
CA ASP A 29 31.17 -36.29 -8.33
C ASP A 29 32.01 -36.01 -9.59
N ARG A 30 33.06 -35.21 -9.41
CA ARG A 30 34.00 -34.79 -10.46
C ARG A 30 34.87 -35.93 -11.01
N ASP A 31 35.08 -36.99 -10.23
CA ASP A 31 35.92 -38.11 -10.64
C ASP A 31 35.10 -39.09 -11.49
N LEU A 32 33.81 -39.23 -11.20
CA LEU A 32 32.88 -40.07 -11.96
C LEU A 32 32.33 -39.38 -13.23
N PHE A 33 32.13 -38.05 -13.21
CA PHE A 33 31.50 -37.31 -14.31
C PHE A 33 32.26 -36.03 -14.70
N PRO A 34 33.50 -36.14 -15.23
CA PRO A 34 34.33 -34.98 -15.56
C PRO A 34 33.70 -34.05 -16.62
N GLU A 35 33.08 -34.60 -17.67
CA GLU A 35 32.42 -33.79 -18.72
C GLU A 35 31.26 -32.95 -18.16
N ARG A 36 30.46 -33.52 -17.25
CA ARG A 36 29.32 -32.80 -16.65
C ARG A 36 29.79 -31.69 -15.73
N PHE A 37 30.89 -31.92 -15.03
CA PHE A 37 31.51 -30.92 -14.17
C PHE A 37 31.98 -29.70 -14.98
N ASP A 38 32.63 -29.94 -16.12
CA ASP A 38 33.04 -28.87 -17.03
C ASP A 38 31.85 -28.12 -17.64
N GLN A 39 30.75 -28.81 -17.95
CA GLN A 39 29.51 -28.19 -18.43
C GLN A 39 28.88 -27.27 -17.37
N VAL A 40 28.77 -27.72 -16.13
CA VAL A 40 28.26 -26.91 -15.00
C VAL A 40 29.12 -25.68 -14.80
N ARG A 41 30.45 -25.85 -14.77
CA ARG A 41 31.40 -24.75 -14.61
C ARG A 41 31.28 -23.72 -15.73
N THR A 42 31.22 -24.17 -16.98
CA THR A 42 31.11 -23.29 -18.15
C THR A 42 29.80 -22.48 -18.11
N GLU A 43 28.70 -23.09 -17.69
CA GLU A 43 27.42 -22.41 -17.52
C GLU A 43 27.48 -21.35 -16.41
N ILE A 44 28.09 -21.66 -15.26
CA ILE A 44 28.30 -20.68 -14.17
C ILE A 44 29.17 -19.50 -14.64
N GLU A 45 30.28 -19.77 -15.31
CA GLU A 45 31.20 -18.73 -15.83
C GLU A 45 30.50 -17.85 -16.88
N SER A 46 29.70 -18.45 -17.77
CA SER A 46 28.87 -17.75 -18.74
C SER A 46 27.87 -16.81 -18.03
N ARG A 47 27.14 -17.31 -17.03
CA ARG A 47 26.19 -16.51 -16.26
C ARG A 47 26.85 -15.41 -15.45
N LEU A 48 28.04 -15.63 -14.89
CA LEU A 48 28.79 -14.61 -14.18
C LEU A 48 29.18 -13.45 -15.11
N LYS A 49 29.61 -13.77 -16.33
CA LYS A 49 29.93 -12.77 -17.36
C LYS A 49 28.70 -11.98 -17.81
N ASP A 50 27.57 -12.66 -17.97
CA ASP A 50 26.27 -12.02 -18.24
C ASP A 50 25.78 -11.18 -17.06
N PHE A 51 26.07 -11.60 -15.83
CA PHE A 51 25.73 -10.86 -14.62
C PHE A 51 26.56 -9.58 -14.50
N ASP A 52 27.88 -9.61 -14.70
CA ASP A 52 28.74 -8.42 -14.60
C ASP A 52 28.39 -7.37 -15.67
N SER A 53 28.10 -7.82 -16.90
CA SER A 53 27.67 -6.95 -17.99
C SER A 53 26.25 -6.38 -17.77
N ASN A 54 25.34 -7.15 -17.17
CA ASN A 54 24.04 -6.63 -16.77
C ASN A 54 24.11 -5.76 -15.51
N ALA A 55 24.96 -6.05 -14.53
CA ALA A 55 25.11 -5.30 -13.28
C ALA A 55 25.60 -3.87 -13.56
N THR A 56 26.53 -3.72 -14.51
CA THR A 56 26.92 -2.40 -15.03
C THR A 56 25.74 -1.66 -15.66
N GLY A 57 24.85 -2.36 -16.38
CA GLY A 57 23.60 -1.81 -16.93
C GLY A 57 22.46 -1.57 -15.91
N ILE A 58 22.34 -2.39 -14.85
CA ILE A 58 21.32 -2.33 -13.80
C ILE A 58 21.56 -1.12 -12.89
N SER A 59 22.81 -0.73 -12.66
CA SER A 59 23.14 0.52 -11.96
C SER A 59 22.53 1.75 -12.65
N THR A 60 22.44 1.72 -13.98
CA THR A 60 21.76 2.71 -14.84
C THR A 60 20.25 2.47 -15.02
N ARG A 61 19.72 1.29 -14.66
CA ARG A 61 18.30 0.89 -14.80
C ARG A 61 17.59 0.66 -13.46
N MET A 62 17.93 1.40 -12.41
CA MET A 62 16.93 1.68 -11.36
C MET A 62 15.87 2.61 -11.95
N ALA A 63 15.07 2.06 -12.87
CA ALA A 63 14.02 2.78 -13.55
C ALA A 63 13.07 3.34 -12.49
N SER A 64 12.84 4.65 -12.57
CA SER A 64 11.81 5.29 -11.78
C SER A 64 10.47 4.59 -12.05
N PRO A 65 9.69 4.23 -11.02
CA PRO A 65 8.37 3.68 -11.22
C PRO A 65 7.48 4.73 -11.89
N GLY A 66 6.74 4.31 -12.92
CA GLY A 66 5.84 5.19 -13.65
C GLY A 66 4.78 5.83 -12.76
N PHE A 67 4.29 7.00 -13.18
CA PHE A 67 3.33 7.81 -12.43
C PHE A 67 2.09 7.05 -11.96
N LEU A 68 1.43 6.30 -12.87
CA LEU A 68 0.22 5.53 -12.55
C LEU A 68 0.46 4.47 -11.48
N ARG A 69 1.63 3.82 -11.51
CA ARG A 69 2.00 2.80 -10.51
C ARG A 69 2.18 3.42 -9.12
N ARG A 70 2.73 4.64 -9.05
CA ARG A 70 2.84 5.38 -7.78
C ARG A 70 1.49 5.79 -7.22
N ILE A 71 0.58 6.25 -8.07
CA ILE A 71 -0.80 6.57 -7.67
C ILE A 71 -1.49 5.32 -7.14
N ALA A 72 -1.44 4.21 -7.89
CA ALA A 72 -2.05 2.97 -7.48
C ALA A 72 -1.47 2.46 -6.14
N ALA A 73 -0.16 2.64 -5.89
CA ALA A 73 0.47 2.24 -4.62
C ALA A 73 -0.09 3.06 -3.47
N SER A 74 -0.16 4.38 -3.68
CA SER A 74 -0.69 5.32 -2.70
C SER A 74 -2.18 5.07 -2.41
N ALA A 75 -2.95 4.69 -3.44
CA ALA A 75 -4.36 4.35 -3.31
C ALA A 75 -4.56 3.06 -2.51
N ILE A 76 -3.75 2.02 -2.76
CA ILE A 76 -3.78 0.77 -1.98
C ILE A 76 -3.36 1.02 -0.52
N ASP A 77 -2.32 1.83 -0.29
CA ASP A 77 -1.92 2.18 1.08
C ASP A 77 -3.02 2.97 1.81
N PHE A 78 -3.66 3.92 1.13
CA PHE A 78 -4.77 4.66 1.70
C PHE A 78 -5.95 3.75 2.03
N SER A 79 -6.33 2.84 1.13
CA SER A 79 -7.44 1.92 1.39
C SER A 79 -7.13 0.97 2.55
N MET A 80 -5.93 0.40 2.61
CA MET A 80 -5.51 -0.48 3.70
C MET A 80 -5.41 0.22 5.05
N GLN A 81 -4.95 1.47 5.08
CA GLN A 81 -4.68 2.17 6.33
C GLN A 81 -5.86 2.99 6.84
N VAL A 82 -6.79 3.37 5.98
CA VAL A 82 -7.94 4.22 6.32
C VAL A 82 -9.25 3.49 6.09
N LEU A 83 -9.52 3.04 4.85
CA LEU A 83 -10.82 2.45 4.52
C LEU A 83 -11.07 1.13 5.27
N VAL A 84 -10.11 0.21 5.30
CA VAL A 84 -10.31 -1.09 5.95
C VAL A 84 -10.54 -0.94 7.47
N PRO A 85 -9.70 -0.21 8.23
CA PRO A 85 -9.95 -0.01 9.66
C PRO A 85 -11.22 0.79 9.93
N PHE A 86 -11.56 1.76 9.07
CA PHE A 86 -12.81 2.51 9.16
C PHE A 86 -14.03 1.59 8.99
N LEU A 87 -14.03 0.73 7.96
CA LEU A 87 -15.11 -0.24 7.75
C LEU A 87 -15.22 -1.24 8.89
N ILE A 88 -14.09 -1.76 9.39
CA ILE A 88 -14.06 -2.65 10.56
C ILE A 88 -14.67 -1.95 11.77
N PHE A 89 -14.37 -0.67 11.99
CA PHE A 89 -14.95 0.10 13.07
C PHE A 89 -16.46 0.24 12.95
N PHE A 90 -17.00 0.62 11.78
CA PHE A 90 -18.45 0.73 11.60
C PHE A 90 -19.16 -0.62 11.75
N LEU A 91 -18.53 -1.70 11.27
CA LEU A 91 -19.03 -3.05 11.47
C LEU A 91 -19.04 -3.45 12.95
N LEU A 92 -17.96 -3.15 13.69
CA LEU A 92 -17.87 -3.47 15.11
C LEU A 92 -18.87 -2.65 15.93
N LYS A 93 -19.03 -1.36 15.61
CA LYS A 93 -20.02 -0.48 16.25
C LYS A 93 -21.44 -1.01 16.03
N SER A 94 -21.80 -1.39 14.80
CA SER A 94 -23.15 -1.89 14.50
C SER A 94 -23.46 -3.22 15.19
N VAL A 95 -22.44 -4.03 15.49
CA VAL A 95 -22.57 -5.30 16.22
C VAL A 95 -22.59 -5.11 17.74
N LEU A 96 -21.70 -4.28 18.29
CA LEU A 96 -21.54 -4.10 19.74
C LEU A 96 -22.55 -3.10 20.33
N PHE A 97 -22.93 -2.10 19.57
CA PHE A 97 -23.85 -1.04 19.96
C PHE A 97 -24.96 -0.92 18.91
N PRO A 98 -25.78 -1.98 18.72
CA PRO A 98 -26.93 -1.89 17.85
C PRO A 98 -27.76 -0.70 18.34
N THR A 99 -27.97 0.28 17.48
CA THR A 99 -28.83 1.43 17.76
C THR A 99 -30.22 0.90 18.05
N ALA A 100 -30.53 0.70 19.33
CA ALA A 100 -31.89 0.54 19.76
C ALA A 100 -32.62 1.79 19.28
N GLN A 101 -33.57 1.62 18.36
CA GLN A 101 -34.44 2.69 17.92
C GLN A 101 -34.90 3.42 19.17
N THR A 102 -34.47 4.67 19.34
CA THR A 102 -34.98 5.53 20.39
C THR A 102 -36.47 5.65 20.13
N ALA A 103 -37.24 4.91 20.93
CA ALA A 103 -38.67 5.02 20.99
C ALA A 103 -39.01 6.51 21.06
N GLY A 104 -39.80 6.98 20.08
CA GLY A 104 -40.07 8.39 19.87
C GLY A 104 -40.53 9.09 21.14
N ALA A 105 -39.65 9.91 21.70
CA ALA A 105 -40.01 10.94 22.65
C ALA A 105 -40.42 12.19 21.84
N GLY A 106 -41.72 12.38 21.67
CA GLY A 106 -42.31 13.54 21.01
C GLY A 106 -43.77 13.69 21.44
N GLY A 107 -44.00 14.21 22.65
CA GLY A 107 -45.33 14.63 23.10
C GLY A 107 -45.75 15.94 22.45
N GLY A 108 -47.01 16.04 22.02
CA GLY A 108 -47.62 17.29 21.53
C GLY A 108 -49.04 17.10 21.00
N ARG A 109 -50.02 17.67 21.71
CA ARG A 109 -51.49 17.68 21.46
C ARG A 109 -51.89 18.24 20.08
N GLY A 110 -52.96 17.71 19.49
CA GLY A 110 -53.85 18.50 18.61
C GLY A 110 -54.62 17.76 17.50
N GLY A 111 -55.92 17.51 17.72
CA GLY A 111 -56.99 17.74 16.74
C GLY A 111 -57.14 16.86 15.49
N GLY A 112 -58.10 15.92 15.55
CA GLY A 112 -59.17 15.67 14.55
C GLY A 112 -58.85 15.41 13.07
N GLY A 113 -59.19 14.22 12.55
CA GLY A 113 -59.42 14.04 11.12
C GLY A 113 -59.29 12.61 10.57
N ARG A 114 -60.45 11.93 10.44
CA ARG A 114 -60.82 10.82 9.53
C ARG A 114 -59.75 10.10 8.69
N GLY A 115 -59.74 8.77 8.85
CA GLY A 115 -59.88 7.79 7.75
C GLY A 115 -58.72 7.66 6.76
N GLY A 116 -57.85 6.66 6.98
CA GLY A 116 -56.81 6.27 6.03
C GLY A 116 -56.38 4.82 6.23
N ARG A 117 -56.43 4.06 5.14
CA ARG A 117 -56.27 2.61 5.01
C ARG A 117 -54.79 2.25 4.77
N GLY A 118 -54.31 1.20 5.42
CA GLY A 118 -53.17 0.39 4.96
C GLY A 118 -51.78 0.83 5.42
N GLY A 119 -50.95 -0.16 5.74
CA GLY A 119 -49.51 0.04 5.97
C GLY A 119 -48.95 -0.81 7.10
N ARG A 120 -48.93 -2.13 6.92
CA ARG A 120 -48.15 -3.07 7.72
C ARG A 120 -46.67 -2.82 7.41
N GLY A 121 -46.01 -1.94 8.16
CA GLY A 121 -44.58 -1.67 8.04
C GLY A 121 -43.81 -2.55 9.03
N GLY A 122 -43.30 -3.69 8.57
CA GLY A 122 -42.41 -4.53 9.35
C GLY A 122 -41.10 -3.79 9.62
N GLY A 123 -40.80 -3.56 10.90
CA GLY A 123 -39.50 -3.11 11.38
C GLY A 123 -38.47 -4.22 11.21
N GLY A 124 -37.95 -4.34 9.99
CA GLY A 124 -36.76 -5.12 9.68
C GLY A 124 -35.78 -4.18 9.00
N GLY A 125 -35.21 -3.25 9.76
CA GLY A 125 -34.05 -2.49 9.28
C GLY A 125 -32.95 -3.50 8.98
N ASN A 126 -32.54 -3.58 7.72
CA ASN A 126 -31.45 -4.47 7.34
C ASN A 126 -30.17 -3.91 7.96
N GLN A 127 -29.34 -4.73 8.59
CA GLN A 127 -28.12 -4.25 9.29
C GLN A 127 -27.16 -3.47 8.36
N SER A 128 -27.24 -3.71 7.05
CA SER A 128 -26.56 -2.90 6.03
C SER A 128 -27.03 -1.45 5.98
N ASP A 129 -28.32 -1.20 6.15
CA ASP A 129 -28.95 0.10 5.95
C ASP A 129 -28.61 1.05 7.11
N ASP A 130 -28.51 0.49 8.32
CA ASP A 130 -28.02 1.20 9.52
C ASP A 130 -26.54 1.59 9.36
N LEU A 131 -25.69 0.70 8.82
CA LEU A 131 -24.27 0.99 8.60
C LEU A 131 -24.06 2.09 7.53
N TRP A 132 -24.78 2.04 6.42
CA TRP A 132 -24.64 3.05 5.36
C TRP A 132 -25.17 4.42 5.78
N SER A 133 -26.25 4.47 6.57
CA SER A 133 -26.77 5.73 7.11
C SER A 133 -25.81 6.36 8.13
N ASP A 134 -25.19 5.55 8.98
CA ASP A 134 -24.14 5.99 9.92
C ASP A 134 -22.92 6.58 9.19
N ILE A 135 -22.43 5.89 8.14
CA ILE A 135 -21.29 6.36 7.33
C ILE A 135 -21.63 7.67 6.60
N THR A 136 -22.78 7.71 5.92
CA THR A 136 -23.17 8.89 5.13
C THR A 136 -23.56 10.08 6.00
N GLY A 137 -24.14 9.85 7.19
CA GLY A 137 -24.40 10.89 8.18
C GLY A 137 -23.11 11.49 8.75
N PHE A 138 -22.10 10.66 9.04
CA PHE A 138 -20.78 11.13 9.43
C PHE A 138 -20.12 11.98 8.33
N VAL A 139 -20.09 11.50 7.09
CA VAL A 139 -19.47 12.22 5.96
C VAL A 139 -20.23 13.51 5.61
N GLY A 140 -21.57 13.45 5.59
CA GLY A 140 -22.43 14.58 5.23
C GLY A 140 -22.38 15.72 6.24
N SER A 141 -22.22 15.42 7.54
CA SER A 141 -22.16 16.43 8.60
C SER A 141 -20.81 17.17 8.70
N ALA A 142 -19.75 16.62 8.12
CA ALA A 142 -18.40 17.16 8.27
C ALA A 142 -18.24 18.60 7.73
N LYS A 143 -18.89 18.92 6.60
CA LYS A 143 -18.80 20.26 5.99
C LYS A 143 -19.46 21.33 6.85
N ASP A 144 -20.69 21.07 7.30
CA ASP A 144 -21.49 22.04 8.08
C ASP A 144 -20.86 22.29 9.45
N ILE A 145 -20.28 21.26 10.05
CA ILE A 145 -19.54 21.37 11.31
C ILE A 145 -18.26 22.17 11.10
N ALA A 146 -17.51 21.92 10.02
CA ALA A 146 -16.28 22.67 9.74
C ALA A 146 -16.55 24.17 9.53
N ILE A 147 -17.59 24.51 8.76
CA ILE A 147 -17.99 25.90 8.53
C ILE A 147 -18.46 26.56 9.83
N GLY A 148 -19.37 25.92 10.57
CA GLY A 148 -19.88 26.46 11.83
C GLY A 148 -18.81 26.60 12.92
N LEU A 149 -17.80 25.73 12.95
CA LEU A 149 -16.65 25.87 13.86
C LEU A 149 -15.79 27.10 13.53
N ILE A 150 -15.59 27.40 12.24
CA ILE A 150 -14.87 28.60 11.79
C ILE A 150 -15.67 29.87 12.15
N GLU A 151 -16.99 29.81 12.01
CA GLU A 151 -17.90 30.92 12.32
C GLU A 151 -18.15 31.09 13.83
N GLY A 152 -17.69 30.16 14.66
CA GLY A 152 -17.86 30.21 16.11
C GLY A 152 -19.27 29.85 16.60
N ASP A 153 -20.05 29.13 15.79
CA ASP A 153 -21.41 28.69 16.13
C ASP A 153 -21.40 27.69 17.31
N PRO A 154 -22.05 28.00 18.45
CA PRO A 154 -22.16 27.09 19.59
C PRO A 154 -22.83 25.75 19.24
N ALA A 155 -23.74 25.72 18.27
CA ALA A 155 -24.39 24.50 17.83
C ALA A 155 -23.40 23.59 17.07
N ALA A 156 -22.56 24.16 16.21
CA ALA A 156 -21.47 23.44 15.55
C ALA A 156 -20.46 22.87 16.56
N GLN A 157 -20.12 23.63 17.61
CA GLN A 157 -19.23 23.14 18.69
C GLN A 157 -19.82 21.93 19.42
N SER A 158 -21.11 21.98 19.73
CA SER A 158 -21.81 20.87 20.40
C SER A 158 -21.87 19.62 19.51
N ARG A 159 -22.16 19.79 18.21
CA ARG A 159 -22.15 18.69 17.22
C ARG A 159 -20.76 18.09 17.05
N ALA A 160 -19.72 18.92 17.00
CA ALA A 160 -18.33 18.46 16.93
C ALA A 160 -17.94 17.65 18.18
N MET A 161 -18.39 18.07 19.36
CA MET A 161 -18.10 17.37 20.61
C MET A 161 -18.78 15.99 20.67
N LEU A 162 -20.02 15.87 20.17
CA LEU A 162 -20.71 14.58 20.05
C LEU A 162 -19.95 13.62 19.13
N ILE A 163 -19.53 14.09 17.95
CA ILE A 163 -18.72 13.30 17.02
C ILE A 163 -17.38 12.92 17.67
N TRP A 164 -16.74 13.83 18.38
CA TRP A 164 -15.48 13.54 19.07
C TRP A 164 -15.66 12.47 20.15
N ASN A 165 -16.76 12.50 20.91
CA ASN A 165 -17.04 11.48 21.92
C ASN A 165 -17.28 10.10 21.27
N ASP A 166 -17.98 10.06 20.14
CA ASP A 166 -18.34 8.82 19.48
C ASP A 166 -17.18 8.24 18.64
N PHE A 167 -16.33 9.11 18.06
CA PHE A 167 -15.33 8.71 17.05
C PHE A 167 -13.90 9.20 17.34
N GLY A 168 -13.69 10.16 18.24
CA GLY A 168 -12.39 10.81 18.43
C GLY A 168 -11.29 9.83 18.85
N ILE A 169 -11.57 8.95 19.81
CA ILE A 169 -10.61 7.95 20.28
C ILE A 169 -10.22 6.99 19.16
N ILE A 170 -11.19 6.49 18.38
CA ILE A 170 -10.88 5.56 17.29
C ILE A 170 -10.09 6.26 16.18
N LEU A 171 -10.43 7.51 15.82
CA LEU A 171 -9.68 8.28 14.83
C LEU A 171 -8.22 8.47 15.26
N VAL A 172 -7.96 8.69 16.55
CA VAL A 172 -6.61 8.74 17.11
C VAL A 172 -5.90 7.39 17.00
N ILE A 173 -6.58 6.29 17.33
CA ILE A 173 -6.01 4.93 17.19
C ILE A 173 -5.67 4.64 15.72
N LEU A 174 -6.56 4.98 14.77
CA LEU A 174 -6.32 4.80 13.34
C LEU A 174 -5.15 5.66 12.84
N LEU A 175 -5.04 6.90 13.33
CA LEU A 175 -3.91 7.77 13.03
C LEU A 175 -2.60 7.17 13.56
N ILE A 176 -2.57 6.67 14.80
CA ILE A 176 -1.41 6.01 15.38
C ILE A 176 -1.03 4.77 14.58
N PHE A 177 -2.00 3.92 14.23
CA PHE A 177 -1.80 2.75 13.40
C PHE A 177 -1.19 3.12 12.04
N ARG A 178 -1.74 4.14 11.38
CA ARG A 178 -1.24 4.67 10.10
C ARG A 178 0.20 5.15 10.21
N VAL A 179 0.51 5.96 11.23
CA VAL A 179 1.86 6.47 11.50
C VAL A 179 2.82 5.30 11.72
N PHE A 180 2.46 4.37 12.60
CA PHE A 180 3.30 3.24 12.95
C PHE A 180 3.59 2.34 11.74
N MET A 181 2.57 1.95 10.99
CA MET A 181 2.71 1.09 9.80
C MET A 181 3.55 1.76 8.71
N THR A 182 3.30 3.05 8.44
CA THR A 182 3.99 3.77 7.38
C THR A 182 5.46 4.03 7.73
N LEU A 183 5.73 4.55 8.93
CA LEU A 183 7.10 4.87 9.34
C LEU A 183 7.95 3.62 9.50
N SER A 184 7.41 2.56 10.12
CA SER A 184 8.13 1.30 10.27
C SER A 184 8.40 0.63 8.93
N GLY A 185 7.45 0.66 7.99
CA GLY A 185 7.65 0.12 6.64
C GLY A 185 8.77 0.84 5.89
N TRP A 186 8.75 2.17 5.87
CA TRP A 186 9.80 2.95 5.21
C TRP A 186 11.17 2.82 5.87
N ALA A 187 11.25 2.88 7.19
CA ALA A 187 12.53 2.88 7.90
C ALA A 187 13.17 1.48 8.02
N ARG A 188 12.40 0.40 7.94
CA ARG A 188 12.93 -0.98 8.06
C ARG A 188 13.20 -1.65 6.72
N SER A 189 12.35 -1.42 5.71
CA SER A 189 12.45 -2.13 4.43
C SER A 189 12.40 -1.21 3.21
N GLY A 190 11.90 0.02 3.38
CA GLY A 190 11.63 0.94 2.28
C GLY A 190 10.29 0.65 1.59
N PHE A 191 9.45 -0.22 2.16
CA PHE A 191 8.17 -0.62 1.58
C PHE A 191 7.01 -0.33 2.52
N THR A 192 5.92 0.20 1.97
CA THR A 192 4.58 0.02 2.54
C THR A 192 3.88 -1.18 1.88
N PRO A 193 2.75 -1.65 2.42
CA PRO A 193 1.98 -2.75 1.81
C PRO A 193 1.64 -2.51 0.33
N GLY A 194 1.11 -1.34 -0.02
CA GLY A 194 0.76 -0.98 -1.40
C GLY A 194 1.99 -0.81 -2.30
N MET A 195 3.10 -0.33 -1.76
CA MET A 195 4.36 -0.24 -2.50
C MET A 195 4.95 -1.62 -2.79
N ARG A 196 4.89 -2.54 -1.83
CA ARG A 196 5.29 -3.95 -2.04
C ARG A 196 4.41 -4.61 -3.09
N GLU A 197 3.10 -4.34 -3.04
CA GLU A 197 2.13 -4.79 -4.03
C GLU A 197 2.18 -4.01 -5.35
N LEU A 198 3.12 -3.08 -5.51
CA LEU A 198 3.42 -2.49 -6.81
C LEU A 198 4.89 -2.51 -7.17
N GLY A 199 5.72 -3.28 -6.45
CA GLY A 199 7.15 -3.41 -6.74
C GLY A 199 7.85 -2.04 -6.72
N ILE A 200 7.46 -1.18 -5.78
CA ILE A 200 8.05 0.14 -5.57
C ILE A 200 8.78 0.11 -4.23
N ARG A 201 9.98 0.67 -4.18
CA ARG A 201 10.73 0.83 -2.94
C ARG A 201 11.16 2.27 -2.78
N VAL A 202 11.10 2.77 -1.54
CA VAL A 202 11.77 4.02 -1.15
C VAL A 202 13.22 3.72 -0.81
N GLU A 203 14.13 4.48 -1.39
CA GLU A 203 15.55 4.45 -1.08
C GLU A 203 16.12 5.86 -0.91
N ARG A 204 17.26 5.96 -0.24
CA ARG A 204 18.03 7.21 -0.22
C ARG A 204 18.68 7.43 -1.58
N VAL A 205 18.94 8.69 -1.94
CA VAL A 205 19.68 9.01 -3.18
C VAL A 205 21.08 8.39 -3.18
N ARG A 206 21.71 8.28 -1.99
CA ARG A 206 23.01 7.60 -1.80
C ARG A 206 22.89 6.07 -1.69
N GLY A 207 21.70 5.51 -1.87
CA GLY A 207 21.43 4.07 -1.74
C GLY A 207 21.01 3.62 -0.33
N GLY A 208 20.40 2.45 -0.30
CA GLY A 208 19.91 1.81 0.92
C GLY A 208 18.62 2.42 1.48
N ILE A 209 18.21 1.87 2.62
CA ILE A 209 16.92 2.16 3.26
C ILE A 209 16.90 3.59 3.84
N PRO A 210 15.76 4.30 3.77
CA PRO A 210 15.58 5.59 4.43
C PRO A 210 15.85 5.53 5.93
N THR A 211 16.41 6.61 6.47
CA THR A 211 16.55 6.78 7.91
C THR A 211 15.20 7.17 8.55
N TRP A 212 15.04 6.96 9.86
CA TRP A 212 13.84 7.38 10.59
C TRP A 212 13.48 8.87 10.40
N PRO A 213 14.44 9.84 10.50
CA PRO A 213 14.13 11.24 10.24
C PRO A 213 13.63 11.49 8.81
N GLN A 214 14.17 10.78 7.82
CA GLN A 214 13.68 10.87 6.44
C GLN A 214 12.27 10.29 6.31
N ALA A 215 11.97 9.16 6.96
CA ALA A 215 10.64 8.57 6.95
C ALA A 215 9.60 9.51 7.60
N VAL A 216 9.93 10.09 8.77
CA VAL A 216 9.09 11.08 9.45
C VAL A 216 8.91 12.33 8.58
N GLY A 217 10.01 12.85 8.03
CA GLY A 217 9.99 13.98 7.11
C GLY A 217 9.08 13.72 5.91
N ARG A 218 9.11 12.50 5.33
CA ARG A 218 8.22 12.12 4.23
C ARG A 218 6.76 12.14 4.67
N PHE A 219 6.47 11.57 5.84
CA PHE A 219 5.11 11.48 6.38
C PHE A 219 4.47 12.87 6.59
N VAL A 220 5.27 13.86 7.00
CA VAL A 220 4.80 15.23 7.25
C VAL A 220 4.83 16.10 5.99
N LEU A 221 5.94 16.10 5.25
CA LEU A 221 6.12 16.99 4.09
C LEU A 221 5.26 16.59 2.91
N GLN A 222 4.98 15.30 2.72
CA GLN A 222 4.16 14.83 1.61
C GLN A 222 2.76 15.47 1.63
N PRO A 223 1.94 15.35 2.70
CA PRO A 223 0.63 15.99 2.75
C PRO A 223 0.73 17.52 2.83
N LEU A 224 1.71 18.06 3.57
CA LEU A 224 1.86 19.51 3.71
C LEU A 224 2.13 20.19 2.36
N LEU A 225 3.08 19.67 1.58
CA LEU A 225 3.38 20.20 0.25
C LEU A 225 2.24 19.94 -0.72
N PHE A 226 1.54 18.81 -0.59
CA PHE A 226 0.37 18.53 -1.42
C PHE A 226 -0.70 19.61 -1.21
N ILE A 227 -1.04 19.92 0.03
CA ILE A 227 -2.04 20.94 0.37
C ILE A 227 -1.54 22.34 -0.02
N ALA A 228 -0.32 22.72 0.37
CA ALA A 228 0.23 24.06 0.14
C ALA A 228 0.35 24.40 -1.36
N THR A 229 0.51 23.40 -2.22
CA THR A 229 0.64 23.57 -3.68
C THR A 229 -0.61 23.15 -4.44
N LEU A 230 -1.74 22.91 -3.75
CA LEU A 230 -2.99 22.42 -4.35
C LEU A 230 -2.80 21.18 -5.24
N GLY A 231 -1.90 20.30 -4.84
CA GLY A 231 -1.58 19.02 -5.51
C GLY A 231 -0.41 19.07 -6.49
N LEU A 232 0.11 20.25 -6.84
CA LEU A 232 1.20 20.38 -7.81
C LEU A 232 2.50 19.70 -7.36
N SER A 233 2.78 19.65 -6.06
CA SER A 233 3.97 18.97 -5.51
C SER A 233 4.02 17.46 -5.83
N GLY A 234 2.86 16.83 -6.04
CA GLY A 234 2.75 15.44 -6.48
C GLY A 234 2.94 15.28 -8.00
N LEU A 235 2.49 16.28 -8.78
CA LEU A 235 2.65 16.31 -10.25
C LEU A 235 4.07 16.68 -10.68
N TRP A 236 4.89 17.25 -9.77
CA TRP A 236 6.30 17.59 -10.02
C TRP A 236 7.12 16.44 -10.61
N ILE A 237 6.76 15.21 -10.30
CA ILE A 237 7.34 13.99 -10.86
C ILE A 237 7.35 13.96 -12.40
N LEU A 238 6.34 14.54 -13.05
CA LEU A 238 6.19 14.53 -14.51
C LEU A 238 7.22 15.45 -15.20
N TRP A 239 7.75 16.43 -14.48
CA TRP A 239 8.73 17.39 -14.99
C TRP A 239 10.17 17.12 -14.52
N ASP A 240 10.36 16.47 -13.38
CA ASP A 240 11.69 16.20 -12.84
C ASP A 240 12.40 15.10 -13.64
N ARG A 241 13.64 15.36 -14.08
CA ARG A 241 14.46 14.42 -14.86
C ARG A 241 14.68 13.08 -14.15
N ASP A 242 14.75 13.09 -12.83
CA ASP A 242 14.92 11.89 -12.01
C ASP A 242 13.57 11.32 -11.54
N SER A 243 12.45 11.90 -11.99
CA SER A 243 11.10 11.56 -11.57
C SER A 243 10.95 11.51 -10.05
N ARG A 244 11.49 12.51 -9.35
CA ARG A 244 11.35 12.63 -7.89
C ARG A 244 10.20 13.56 -7.55
N ALA A 245 9.39 13.19 -6.56
CA ALA A 245 8.41 14.12 -6.02
C ALA A 245 9.12 15.25 -5.24
N LEU A 246 8.44 16.37 -5.03
CA LEU A 246 9.07 17.53 -4.38
C LEU A 246 9.58 17.20 -2.96
N HIS A 247 8.79 16.46 -2.18
CA HIS A 247 9.18 15.99 -0.85
C HIS A 247 10.38 15.03 -0.89
N ASP A 248 10.46 14.17 -1.91
CA ASP A 248 11.57 13.23 -2.09
C ASP A 248 12.88 13.98 -2.33
N LYS A 249 12.82 15.04 -3.14
CA LYS A 249 13.96 15.90 -3.46
C LYS A 249 14.49 16.63 -2.25
N ILE A 250 13.61 17.19 -1.42
CA ILE A 250 13.97 17.88 -0.17
C ILE A 250 14.63 16.90 0.82
N LEU A 251 14.13 15.67 0.91
CA LEU A 251 14.58 14.69 1.90
C LEU A 251 15.74 13.81 1.41
N GLY A 252 16.20 13.99 0.18
CA GLY A 252 17.25 13.16 -0.41
C GLY A 252 16.85 11.69 -0.54
N THR A 253 15.58 11.43 -0.86
CA THR A 253 15.03 10.09 -1.11
C THR A 253 14.56 9.97 -2.55
N ARG A 254 14.33 8.73 -3.01
CA ARG A 254 13.80 8.43 -4.34
C ARG A 254 12.98 7.14 -4.29
N LEU A 255 12.08 7.01 -5.25
CA LEU A 255 11.35 5.77 -5.50
C LEU A 255 12.05 5.00 -6.62
N VAL A 256 12.34 3.73 -6.37
CA VAL A 256 12.93 2.82 -7.34
C VAL A 256 11.95 1.68 -7.63
N ARG A 257 11.96 1.20 -8.88
CA ARG A 257 11.23 -0.01 -9.24
C ARG A 257 12.03 -1.24 -8.81
N VAL A 258 11.35 -2.16 -8.14
CA VAL A 258 11.85 -3.49 -7.80
C VAL A 258 11.01 -4.50 -8.58
N VAL A 259 11.68 -5.33 -9.39
CA VAL A 259 11.02 -6.40 -10.14
C VAL A 259 10.52 -7.43 -9.15
N ARG A 260 9.24 -7.76 -9.22
CA ARG A 260 8.64 -8.79 -8.37
C ARG A 260 8.91 -10.17 -8.94
N THR A 261 8.95 -11.18 -8.07
CA THR A 261 9.22 -12.58 -8.45
C THR A 261 8.35 -13.08 -9.61
N TRP A 262 7.07 -12.71 -9.65
CA TRP A 262 6.16 -13.09 -10.75
C TRP A 262 6.24 -12.21 -12.00
N GLU A 263 6.88 -11.03 -11.91
CA GLU A 263 7.17 -10.17 -13.07
C GLU A 263 8.51 -10.56 -13.73
N LYS A 264 9.31 -11.42 -13.09
CA LYS A 264 10.62 -11.83 -13.60
C LYS A 264 10.49 -12.69 -14.86
N THR A 265 11.28 -12.38 -15.88
CA THR A 265 11.38 -13.23 -17.06
C THR A 265 12.06 -14.56 -16.71
N GLY A 266 11.95 -15.56 -17.60
CA GLY A 266 12.69 -16.83 -17.44
C GLY A 266 14.20 -16.61 -17.29
N THR A 267 14.76 -15.64 -18.03
CA THR A 267 16.18 -15.25 -17.92
C THR A 267 16.53 -14.58 -16.59
N GLU A 268 15.65 -13.74 -16.03
CA GLU A 268 15.89 -13.11 -14.72
C GLU A 268 15.82 -14.10 -13.56
N ARG A 269 14.95 -15.12 -13.65
CA ARG A 269 14.86 -16.21 -12.66
C ARG A 269 16.09 -17.12 -12.64
N ARG A 270 16.85 -17.20 -13.74
CA ARG A 270 18.09 -17.99 -13.82
C ARG A 270 19.21 -17.47 -12.90
N PHE A 271 19.09 -16.24 -12.41
CA PHE A 271 20.08 -15.62 -11.51
C PHE A 271 19.65 -15.62 -10.03
N GLU A 272 18.52 -16.27 -9.69
CA GLU A 272 18.09 -16.49 -8.29
C GLU A 272 18.65 -17.77 -7.67
#